data_AF-A0A9D7F8G5-F1
#
_entry.id   AF-A0A9D7F8G5-F1
#
_cell.length_a   1.000
_cell.length_b   1.000
_cell.length_c   1.000
_cell.angle_alpha   90.00
_cell.angle_beta   90.00
_cell.angle_gamma   90.00
#
_symmetry.space_group_name_H-M   'P 1'
#
loop_
_entity.id
_entity.type
_entity.pdbx_description
1 polymer ?
#
loop_
_entity_poly.entity_id
_entity_poly.type
_entity_poly.pdbx_seq_one_letter_code
_entity_poly.pdbx_strand_id
1 'polypeptide(L)' 'MTHVRTISEGDHLPQMCQEIYGDMKYYIPVARVNGLTNFRNLTVGTQLVFPPLKKA' A
#
# COMPACT_ATOMS: atom_id res chain seq x y z
N MET A 1 11.37 -11.10 -0.09
CA MET A 1 11.49 -9.99 -1.05
C MET A 1 10.39 -8.99 -0.73
N THR A 2 10.71 -7.72 -0.57
CA THR A 2 9.73 -6.67 -0.26
C THR A 2 9.24 -6.07 -1.56
N HIS A 3 7.92 -6.03 -1.80
CA HIS A 3 7.39 -5.39 -3.00
C HIS A 3 7.40 -3.88 -2.79
N VAL A 4 8.06 -3.14 -3.68
CA VAL A 4 7.99 -1.67 -3.71
C VAL A 4 7.21 -1.27 -4.97
N ARG A 5 6.18 -0.45 -4.80
CA ARG A 5 5.33 0.07 -5.87
C ARG A 5 5.31 1.59 -5.81
N THR A 6 5.42 2.22 -6.96
CA THR A 6 5.24 3.67 -7.08
C THR A 6 3.78 3.97 -7.36
N ILE A 7 3.17 4.88 -6.59
CA ILE A 7 1.80 5.35 -6.84
C ILE A 7 1.76 6.13 -8.16
N SER A 8 0.81 5.80 -9.03
CA SER A 8 0.48 6.58 -10.23
C SER A 8 -0.83 7.35 -10.03
N GLU A 9 -1.12 8.34 -10.88
CA GLU A 9 -2.43 9.02 -10.88
C GLU A 9 -3.55 7.99 -11.10
N GLY A 10 -4.55 8.03 -10.23
CA GLY A 10 -5.67 7.08 -10.24
C GLY A 10 -5.45 5.79 -9.44
N ASP A 11 -4.23 5.56 -8.93
CA ASP A 11 -3.99 4.42 -8.04
C ASP A 11 -4.51 4.70 -6.63
N HIS A 12 -5.09 3.67 -6.03
CA HIS A 12 -5.57 3.70 -4.66
C HIS A 12 -4.90 2.62 -3.81
N LEU A 13 -4.46 3.00 -2.61
CA LEU A 13 -3.83 2.09 -1.64
C LEU A 13 -4.66 0.81 -1.38
N PRO A 14 -6.00 0.86 -1.20
CA PRO A 14 -6.81 -0.34 -0.99
C PRO A 14 -6.83 -1.27 -2.20
N GLN A 15 -6.81 -0.73 -3.42
CA GLN A 15 -6.79 -1.51 -4.67
C GLN A 15 -5.46 -2.26 -4.79
N MET A 16 -4.34 -1.57 -4.57
CA MET A 16 -3.02 -2.22 -4.54
C MET A 16 -2.92 -3.30 -3.46
N CYS A 17 -3.52 -3.07 -2.29
CA CYS A 17 -3.56 -4.07 -1.23
C CYS A 17 -4.38 -5.30 -1.64
N GLN A 18 -5.49 -5.11 -2.35
CA GLN A 18 -6.29 -6.21 -2.89
C GLN A 18 -5.50 -6.99 -3.96
N GLU A 19 -4.74 -6.34 -4.84
CA GLU A 19 -3.93 -7.01 -5.85
C GLU A 19 -2.74 -7.78 -5.26
N ILE A 20 -2.07 -7.22 -4.24
CA ILE A 20 -0.86 -7.80 -3.65
C ILE A 20 -1.20 -8.85 -2.59
N TYR A 21 -2.21 -8.58 -1.75
CA TYR A 21 -2.55 -9.43 -0.60
C TYR A 21 -3.87 -10.19 -0.76
N GLY A 22 -4.68 -9.89 -1.77
CA GLY A 22 -6.02 -10.46 -1.94
C GLY A 22 -7.09 -9.82 -1.05
N ASP A 23 -6.73 -8.92 -0.13
CA ASP A 23 -7.67 -8.24 0.76
C ASP A 23 -7.30 -6.76 0.91
N MET A 24 -8.28 -5.89 0.68
CA MET A 24 -8.11 -4.45 0.84
C MET A 24 -7.81 -4.07 2.30
N LYS A 25 -8.24 -4.83 3.31
CA LYS A 25 -8.06 -4.51 4.75
C LYS A 25 -6.62 -4.26 5.17
N TYR A 26 -5.66 -4.75 4.40
CA TYR A 26 -4.23 -4.53 4.64
C TYR A 26 -3.76 -3.10 4.31
N TYR A 27 -4.62 -2.21 3.80
CA TYR A 27 -4.25 -0.81 3.59
C TYR A 27 -3.85 -0.10 4.89
N ILE A 28 -4.42 -0.47 6.06
CA ILE A 28 -4.06 0.15 7.35
C ILE A 28 -2.61 -0.17 7.75
N PRO A 29 -2.18 -1.44 7.85
CA PRO A 29 -0.80 -1.75 8.18
C PRO A 29 0.19 -1.24 7.12
N VAL A 30 -0.16 -1.28 5.83
CA VAL A 30 0.69 -0.70 4.77
C VAL A 30 0.82 0.81 4.93
N ALA A 31 -0.28 1.52 5.16
CA ALA A 31 -0.25 2.95 5.41
C ALA A 31 0.65 3.29 6.60
N ARG A 32 0.52 2.54 7.70
CA ARG A 32 1.36 2.72 8.90
C ARG A 32 2.84 2.51 8.61
N VAL A 33 3.19 1.45 7.88
CA VAL A 33 4.59 1.14 7.52
C VAL A 33 5.19 2.22 6.60
N ASN A 34 4.37 2.80 5.73
CA ASN A 34 4.79 3.87 4.82
C ASN A 34 4.61 5.28 5.40
N GLY A 35 4.20 5.42 6.67
CA GLY A 35 3.93 6.73 7.27
C GLY A 35 2.76 7.50 6.62
N LEU A 36 1.91 6.84 5.84
CA LEU A 36 0.76 7.46 5.19
C LEU A 36 -0.32 7.75 6.24
N THR A 37 -0.38 9.00 6.68
CA THR A 37 -1.44 9.47 7.59
C THR A 37 -2.71 9.82 6.84
N ASN A 38 -2.59 10.26 5.58
CA ASN A 38 -3.72 10.67 4.75
C ASN A 38 -3.79 9.86 3.44
N PHE A 39 -4.29 8.63 3.54
CA PHE A 39 -4.48 7.75 2.38
C PHE A 39 -5.65 8.16 1.45
N ARG A 40 -6.39 9.24 1.78
CA ARG A 40 -7.36 9.87 0.87
C ARG A 40 -6.70 10.71 -0.21
N ASN A 41 -5.56 11.34 0.10
CA ASN A 41 -4.74 12.09 -0.85
C ASN A 41 -3.37 11.44 -0.92
N LEU A 42 -3.28 10.35 -1.69
CA LEU A 42 -1.98 9.75 -2.00
C LEU A 42 -1.23 10.67 -2.95
N THR A 43 -0.01 11.03 -2.59
CA THR A 43 0.86 11.78 -3.48
C THR A 43 1.38 10.84 -4.56
N VAL A 44 1.00 11.11 -5.80
CA VAL A 44 1.49 10.41 -6.98
C VAL A 44 3.01 10.54 -7.07
N GLY A 45 3.69 9.46 -7.42
CA GLY A 45 5.15 9.36 -7.38
C GLY A 45 5.72 8.90 -6.04
N THR A 46 4.90 8.72 -5.01
CA THR A 46 5.35 8.13 -3.73
C THR A 46 5.66 6.66 -3.90
N GLN A 47 6.82 6.23 -3.42
CA GLN A 47 7.16 4.81 -3.32
C GLN A 47 6.56 4.23 -2.06
N LEU A 48 5.72 3.21 -2.24
CA LEU A 48 5.12 2.45 -1.16
C LEU A 48 5.74 1.07 -1.07
N VAL A 49 6.11 0.75 0.16
CA VAL A 49 6.63 -0.53 0.58
C VAL A 49 5.45 -1.41 0.99
N PHE A 50 5.29 -2.52 0.30
CA PHE A 50 4.31 -3.55 0.60
C PHE A 50 5.03 -4.71 1.31
N PRO A 51 5.04 -4.72 2.66
CA PRO A 51 5.69 -5.78 3.41
C PRO A 51 4.95 -7.10 3.22
N PRO A 52 5.64 -8.24 3.05
CA PRO A 52 4.98 -9.53 2.98
C PRO A 52 4.21 -9.75 4.28
N LEU A 53 2.91 -10.07 4.16
CA LEU A 53 2.12 -10.57 5.28
C LEU A 53 2.73 -11.90 5.67
N LYS A 54 3.64 -11.90 6.65
CA LYS A 54 4.09 -13.12 7.28
C LYS A 54 2.84 -13.79 7.83
N LYS A 55 2.33 -14.80 7.13
CA LYS A 55 1.51 -15.83 7.76
C LYS A 55 2.38 -16.38 8.89
N ALA A 56 1.94 -16.15 10.13
CA ALA A 56 2.46 -16.86 11.28
C ALA A 56 2.25 -18.37 11.07
#